data_AF-H8Z674-F1
#
_entry.id   AF-H8Z674-F1
#
_cell.length_a   1.000
_cell.length_b   1.000
_cell.length_c   1.000
_cell.angle_alpha   90.00
_cell.angle_beta   90.00
_cell.angle_gamma   90.00
#
_symmetry.space_group_name_H-M   'P 1'
#
loop_
_entity.id
_entity.type
_entity.pdbx_description
1 polymer ?
#
loop_
_entity_poly.entity_id
_entity_poly.type
_entity_poly.pdbx_seq_one_letter_code
_entity_poly.pdbx_strand_id
1 'polypeptide(L)'
;MAILPKNRVSRGTPFIHQAYGAWVQNNYRRFRYPPWMADSSEQRLILRFSGLAPDLSFQLQANGLATMDIRDRTVVDAHDAQGRLLDMIADFDLFEEISADGHYFCMHCEPPTLYSTRYELWQDHVFEKMLGWINQLRPGDWICVHGGGTQPGCSGAALIRSRTEDIDLERLRDRRDRLNSLLGIEKSDASQPICKRSFPLVEQEQKPISTQSP
;
A
#
# COMPACT_ATOMS: atom_id res chain seq x y z
N MET A 1 -19.55 -5.41 14.10
CA MET A 1 -19.44 -4.11 14.81
C MET A 1 -17.95 -3.87 15.06
N ALA A 2 -17.26 -3.12 14.20
CA ALA A 2 -15.82 -2.89 14.33
C ALA A 2 -15.59 -1.89 15.47
N ILE A 3 -14.91 -2.34 16.53
CA ILE A 3 -14.55 -1.50 17.66
C ILE A 3 -13.34 -0.67 17.22
N LEU A 4 -13.59 0.57 16.81
CA LEU A 4 -12.51 1.55 16.65
C LEU A 4 -11.91 1.81 18.05
N PRO A 5 -10.58 1.71 18.24
CA PRO A 5 -9.98 2.05 19.52
C PRO A 5 -10.25 3.51 19.85
N LYS A 6 -10.82 3.76 21.05
CA LYS A 6 -11.03 5.10 21.60
C LYS A 6 -9.66 5.72 21.93
N ASN A 7 -9.07 6.42 20.97
CA ASN A 7 -7.83 7.16 21.21
C ASN A 7 -8.12 8.44 22.01
N ARG A 8 -7.78 8.42 23.31
CA ARG A 8 -7.48 9.66 24.06
C ARG A 8 -6.24 10.28 23.42
N VAL A 9 -6.41 11.40 22.74
CA VAL A 9 -5.29 12.21 22.23
C VAL A 9 -4.54 12.78 23.43
N SER A 10 -3.37 12.21 23.75
CA SER A 10 -2.45 12.75 24.77
C SER A 10 -1.53 13.80 24.14
N ARG A 11 -1.12 14.81 24.90
CA ARG A 11 -0.06 15.74 24.51
C ARG A 11 1.23 14.91 24.33
N GLY A 12 1.68 14.72 23.09
CA GLY A 12 2.86 13.92 22.75
C GLY A 12 2.68 12.95 21.57
N THR A 13 1.47 12.76 21.06
CA THR A 13 1.25 11.89 19.89
C THR A 13 1.92 12.48 18.64
N PRO A 14 2.72 11.72 17.85
CA PRO A 14 3.35 12.23 16.63
C PRO A 14 2.33 12.76 15.63
N PHE A 15 2.71 13.77 14.83
CA PHE A 15 1.81 14.45 13.90
C PHE A 15 1.06 13.48 12.98
N ILE A 16 1.74 12.50 12.36
CA ILE A 16 1.11 11.58 11.41
C ILE A 16 -0.02 10.76 12.04
N HIS A 17 0.08 10.43 13.33
CA HIS A 17 -0.94 9.70 14.07
C HIS A 17 -2.15 10.59 14.35
N GLN A 18 -1.90 11.85 14.70
CA GLN A 18 -2.97 12.83 14.90
C GLN A 18 -3.68 13.11 13.57
N ALA A 19 -2.92 13.39 12.52
CA ALA A 19 -3.41 13.67 11.17
C ALA A 19 -4.25 12.53 10.62
N TYR A 20 -3.68 11.33 10.54
CA TYR A 20 -4.40 10.16 10.03
C TYR A 20 -5.58 9.79 10.95
N GLY A 21 -5.38 9.80 12.28
CA GLY A 21 -6.41 9.45 13.25
C GLY A 21 -7.64 10.36 13.18
N ALA A 22 -7.43 11.68 13.12
CA ALA A 22 -8.51 12.65 12.98
C ALA A 22 -9.21 12.54 11.62
N TRP A 23 -8.44 12.37 10.55
CA TRP A 23 -8.99 12.23 9.21
C TRP A 23 -9.81 10.94 9.06
N VAL A 24 -9.28 9.79 9.49
CA VAL A 24 -9.96 8.50 9.29
C VAL A 24 -11.26 8.40 10.08
N GLN A 25 -11.37 9.05 11.25
CA GLN A 25 -12.62 9.07 12.02
C GLN A 25 -13.80 9.64 11.23
N ASN A 26 -13.56 10.65 10.41
CA ASN A 26 -14.58 11.30 9.60
C ASN A 26 -14.77 10.63 8.22
N ASN A 27 -13.78 9.85 7.78
CA ASN A 27 -13.73 9.31 6.42
C ASN A 27 -13.84 7.78 6.34
N TYR A 28 -13.90 7.08 7.47
CA TYR A 28 -13.92 5.61 7.53
C TYR A 28 -14.99 4.97 6.63
N ARG A 29 -16.17 5.59 6.55
CA ARG A 29 -17.29 5.10 5.72
C ARG A 29 -17.08 5.24 4.21
N ARG A 30 -16.08 6.02 3.79
CA ARG A 30 -15.74 6.20 2.38
C ARG A 30 -14.87 5.07 1.85
N PHE A 31 -14.29 4.25 2.73
CA PHE A 31 -13.48 3.11 2.33
C PHE A 31 -14.36 1.96 1.85
N ARG A 32 -14.10 1.50 0.63
CA ARG A 32 -14.62 0.22 0.13
C ARG A 32 -14.00 -0.96 0.89
N TYR A 33 -12.71 -0.85 1.20
CA TYR A 33 -11.95 -1.82 1.99
C TYR A 33 -11.50 -1.13 3.27
N PRO A 34 -12.18 -1.36 4.41
CA PRO A 34 -11.92 -0.59 5.62
C PRO A 34 -10.49 -0.80 6.15
N PRO A 35 -9.77 0.28 6.49
CA PRO A 35 -8.42 0.17 7.03
C PRO A 35 -8.45 -0.25 8.51
N TRP A 36 -7.40 -0.92 8.94
CA TRP A 36 -7.07 -1.16 10.34
C TRP A 36 -5.56 -0.96 10.54
N MET A 37 -5.19 -0.49 11.73
CA MET A 37 -3.80 -0.23 12.09
C MET A 37 -3.13 -1.55 12.47
N ALA A 38 -2.19 -2.00 11.65
CA ALA A 38 -1.47 -3.25 11.83
C ALA A 38 -0.22 -3.09 12.70
N ASP A 39 0.43 -1.94 12.60
CA ASP A 39 1.58 -1.56 13.42
C ASP A 39 1.62 -0.04 13.59
N SER A 40 2.21 0.41 14.68
CA SER A 40 2.20 1.80 15.10
C SER A 40 3.42 2.09 15.97
N SER A 41 4.25 3.01 15.54
CA SER A 41 5.41 3.54 16.28
C SER A 41 5.46 5.05 16.16
N GLU A 42 6.33 5.72 16.91
CA GLU A 42 6.42 7.18 16.84
C GLU A 42 6.70 7.73 15.43
N GLN A 43 7.43 6.97 14.61
CA GLN A 43 7.87 7.38 13.29
C GLN A 43 7.09 6.72 12.15
N ARG A 44 6.20 5.75 12.46
CA ARG A 44 5.57 4.91 11.43
C ARG A 44 4.15 4.50 11.81
N LEU A 45 3.28 4.48 10.80
CA LEU A 45 2.01 3.76 10.82
C LEU A 45 2.00 2.72 9.70
N ILE A 46 1.53 1.53 10.01
CA ILE A 46 1.25 0.50 8.99
C ILE A 46 -0.24 0.20 9.03
N LEU A 47 -0.89 0.39 7.89
CA LEU A 47 -2.30 0.09 7.69
C LEU A 47 -2.45 -1.15 6.81
N ARG A 48 -3.49 -1.92 7.11
CA ARG A 48 -3.97 -3.00 6.25
C ARG A 48 -5.46 -2.82 6.03
N PHE A 49 -6.00 -3.51 5.04
CA PHE A 49 -7.35 -3.28 4.58
C PHE A 49 -8.15 -4.58 4.61
N SER A 50 -9.32 -4.55 5.24
CA SER A 50 -10.21 -5.70 5.29
C SER A 50 -10.74 -6.01 3.88
N GLY A 51 -10.61 -7.27 3.46
CA GLY A 51 -11.03 -7.73 2.13
C GLY A 51 -9.96 -7.63 1.05
N LEU A 52 -8.80 -7.03 1.32
CA LEU A 52 -7.63 -7.10 0.44
C LEU A 52 -6.65 -8.19 0.89
N ALA A 53 -5.70 -8.53 0.02
CA ALA A 53 -4.65 -9.50 0.30
C ALA A 53 -3.84 -9.08 1.54
N PRO A 54 -3.52 -10.01 2.47
CA PRO A 54 -2.82 -9.69 3.70
C PRO A 54 -1.36 -9.23 3.51
N ASP A 55 -0.81 -9.49 2.32
CA ASP A 55 0.52 -9.08 1.87
C ASP A 55 0.55 -7.60 1.48
N LEU A 56 -0.62 -7.00 1.22
CA LEU A 56 -0.76 -5.59 0.89
C LEU A 56 -0.85 -4.74 2.16
N SER A 57 -0.02 -3.71 2.25
CA SER A 57 -0.03 -2.77 3.36
C SER A 57 0.28 -1.36 2.91
N PHE A 58 -0.36 -0.38 3.51
CA PHE A 58 0.03 1.02 3.37
C PHE A 58 0.96 1.41 4.51
N GLN A 59 2.09 2.01 4.20
CA GLN A 59 3.06 2.50 5.18
C GLN A 59 3.10 4.02 5.13
N LEU A 60 3.05 4.64 6.30
CA LEU A 60 3.17 6.07 6.48
C LEU A 60 4.30 6.35 7.45
N GLN A 61 5.25 7.20 7.07
CA GLN A 61 6.39 7.57 7.90
C GLN A 61 6.36 9.06 8.23
N ALA A 62 6.96 9.44 9.35
CA ALA A 62 6.96 10.82 9.83
C ALA A 62 7.74 11.79 8.92
N ASN A 63 8.66 11.26 8.10
CA ASN A 63 9.41 12.01 7.09
C ASN A 63 8.62 12.23 5.79
N GLY A 64 7.36 11.79 5.71
CA GLY A 64 6.52 11.99 4.54
C GLY A 64 6.49 10.82 3.56
N LEU A 65 7.27 9.75 3.78
CA LEU A 65 7.16 8.54 2.97
C LEU A 65 5.80 7.88 3.18
N ALA A 66 5.09 7.60 2.10
CA ALA A 66 3.72 7.14 2.09
C ALA A 66 3.48 6.17 0.93
N THR A 67 3.64 4.88 1.16
CA THR A 67 3.69 3.89 0.09
C THR A 67 2.68 2.76 0.28
N MET A 68 2.20 2.20 -0.83
CA MET A 68 1.49 0.94 -0.84
C MET A 68 2.45 -0.18 -1.22
N ASP A 69 2.66 -1.11 -0.29
CA ASP A 69 3.69 -2.13 -0.39
C ASP A 69 3.10 -3.53 -0.45
N ILE A 70 3.79 -4.41 -1.16
CA ILE A 70 3.57 -5.85 -1.10
C ILE A 70 4.73 -6.49 -0.34
N ARG A 71 4.41 -7.27 0.68
CA ARG A 71 5.39 -7.94 1.53
C ARG A 71 5.18 -9.44 1.53
N ASP A 72 6.27 -10.19 1.43
CA ASP A 72 6.30 -11.64 1.63
C ASP A 72 6.32 -11.92 3.14
N ARG A 73 5.15 -12.24 3.66
CA ARG A 73 4.95 -12.46 5.09
C ARG A 73 5.38 -13.83 5.57
N THR A 74 5.75 -14.73 4.64
CA THR A 74 6.32 -16.03 5.00
C THR A 74 7.80 -15.91 5.37
N VAL A 75 8.44 -14.81 4.94
CA VAL A 75 9.82 -14.48 5.26
C VAL A 75 9.82 -13.35 6.28
N VAL A 76 9.92 -13.73 7.55
CA VAL A 76 10.09 -12.79 8.66
C VAL A 76 11.49 -12.98 9.22
N ASP A 77 12.23 -11.89 9.35
CA ASP A 77 13.54 -11.89 10.00
C ASP A 77 13.54 -11.00 11.25
N ALA A 78 14.65 -11.00 11.98
CA ALA A 78 14.78 -10.24 13.24
C ALA A 78 14.67 -8.71 13.05
N HIS A 79 14.79 -8.21 11.82
CA HIS A 79 14.79 -6.79 11.49
C HIS A 79 13.46 -6.33 10.87
N ASP A 80 12.68 -7.25 10.29
CA ASP A 80 11.40 -6.94 9.67
C ASP A 80 10.29 -7.95 10.03
N ALA A 81 9.67 -7.71 11.18
CA ALA A 81 8.48 -8.44 11.63
C ALA A 81 7.26 -8.32 10.69
N GLN A 82 7.29 -7.39 9.72
CA GLN A 82 6.18 -7.18 8.78
C GLN A 82 6.29 -8.04 7.51
N GLY A 83 7.41 -8.75 7.36
CA GLY A 83 7.72 -9.57 6.20
C GLY A 83 8.57 -8.82 5.18
N ARG A 84 9.35 -9.57 4.41
CA ARG A 84 10.25 -9.02 3.38
C ARG A 84 9.50 -8.17 2.36
N LEU A 85 9.91 -6.92 2.16
CA LEU A 85 9.40 -6.08 1.07
C LEU A 85 9.70 -6.73 -0.29
N LEU A 86 8.64 -6.96 -1.07
CA LEU A 86 8.77 -7.44 -2.44
C LEU A 86 8.84 -6.26 -3.40
N ASP A 87 7.89 -5.34 -3.31
CA ASP A 87 7.89 -4.11 -4.10
C ASP A 87 6.89 -3.08 -3.56
N MET A 88 7.02 -1.84 -4.04
CA MET A 88 6.07 -0.75 -3.86
C MET A 88 5.20 -0.63 -5.11
N ILE A 89 3.87 -0.69 -4.96
CA ILE A 89 2.94 -0.64 -6.10
C ILE A 89 2.22 0.69 -6.26
N ALA A 90 2.28 1.55 -5.26
CA ALA A 90 1.84 2.93 -5.37
C ALA A 90 2.61 3.80 -4.40
N ASP A 91 2.86 5.04 -4.83
CA ASP A 91 3.59 6.06 -4.10
C ASP A 91 2.67 7.28 -3.90
N PHE A 92 2.66 7.79 -2.67
CA PHE A 92 1.93 8.97 -2.22
C PHE A 92 2.84 9.91 -1.42
N ASP A 93 4.15 9.78 -1.60
CA ASP A 93 5.20 10.46 -0.86
C ASP A 93 4.97 11.98 -0.85
N LEU A 94 5.23 12.55 0.32
CA LEU A 94 5.08 13.97 0.59
C LEU A 94 6.41 14.57 1.00
N PHE A 95 6.95 15.41 0.14
CA PHE A 95 8.12 16.24 0.43
C PHE A 95 7.63 17.61 0.87
N GLU A 96 7.26 17.68 2.15
CA GLU A 96 6.65 18.85 2.79
C GLU A 96 7.63 20.03 2.90
N GLU A 97 7.21 21.18 2.41
CA GLU A 97 7.91 22.46 2.54
C GLU A 97 6.95 23.59 2.93
N ILE A 98 7.50 24.72 3.38
CA ILE A 98 6.74 25.92 3.77
C ILE A 98 7.18 27.10 2.89
N SER A 99 6.23 27.76 2.24
CA SER A 99 6.49 28.93 1.40
C SER A 99 6.89 30.15 2.25
N ALA A 100 7.44 31.19 1.62
CA ALA A 100 7.71 32.47 2.30
C ALA A 100 6.48 33.08 2.99
N ASP A 101 5.27 32.87 2.44
CA ASP A 101 4.00 33.37 3.00
C ASP A 101 3.38 32.43 4.05
N GLY A 102 4.10 31.41 4.50
CA GLY A 102 3.65 30.48 5.55
C GLY A 102 2.67 29.38 5.10
N HIS A 103 2.44 29.20 3.80
CA HIS A 103 1.65 28.09 3.27
C HIS A 103 2.47 26.79 3.19
N TYR A 104 1.82 25.67 3.45
CA TYR A 104 2.39 24.33 3.29
C TYR A 104 2.22 23.84 1.85
N PHE A 105 3.21 23.14 1.32
CA PHE A 105 3.11 22.54 -0.02
C PHE A 105 4.03 21.31 -0.15
N CYS A 106 3.86 20.54 -1.24
CA CYS A 106 4.77 19.47 -1.62
C CYS A 106 5.74 19.99 -2.70
N MET A 107 7.06 19.92 -2.45
CA MET A 107 8.06 20.45 -3.39
C MET A 107 8.18 19.67 -4.71
N HIS A 108 7.59 18.48 -4.80
CA HIS A 108 7.58 17.65 -6.02
C HIS A 108 6.30 17.76 -6.83
N CYS A 109 5.32 18.57 -6.40
CA CYS A 109 4.13 18.85 -7.20
C CYS A 109 4.38 20.01 -8.17
N GLU A 110 3.99 19.83 -9.45
CA GLU A 110 4.08 20.86 -10.47
C GLU A 110 2.73 21.05 -11.19
N PRO A 111 2.08 22.24 -11.08
CA PRO A 111 2.43 23.34 -10.17
C PRO A 111 2.18 22.95 -8.69
N PRO A 112 2.87 23.58 -7.72
CA PRO A 112 2.65 23.31 -6.31
C PRO A 112 1.28 23.87 -5.86
N THR A 113 0.47 23.02 -5.22
CA THR A 113 -0.74 23.46 -4.51
C THR A 113 -0.34 23.96 -3.13
N LEU A 114 -0.78 25.17 -2.77
CA LEU A 114 -0.53 25.79 -1.47
C LEU A 114 -1.69 25.51 -0.51
N TYR A 115 -1.37 25.10 0.71
CA TYR A 115 -2.32 24.77 1.78
C TYR A 115 -2.12 25.69 2.98
N SER A 116 -3.21 26.07 3.64
CA SER A 116 -3.15 26.96 4.81
C SER A 116 -2.69 26.20 6.07
N THR A 117 -2.85 24.88 6.10
CA THR A 117 -2.39 24.05 7.21
C THR A 117 -1.66 22.79 6.74
N ARG A 118 -0.76 22.30 7.60
CA ARG A 118 -0.12 20.99 7.41
C ARG A 118 -1.13 19.84 7.29
N TYR A 119 -2.25 19.92 8.03
CA TYR A 119 -3.31 18.91 7.97
C TYR A 119 -3.97 18.82 6.60
N GLU A 120 -4.27 19.97 5.98
CA GLU A 120 -4.85 20.03 4.64
C GLU A 120 -3.92 19.43 3.59
N LEU A 121 -2.62 19.75 3.67
CA LEU A 121 -1.61 19.17 2.79
C LEU A 121 -1.59 17.64 2.88
N TRP A 122 -1.49 17.08 4.08
CA TRP A 122 -1.46 15.62 4.28
C TRP A 122 -2.77 14.95 3.88
N GLN A 123 -3.90 15.59 4.18
CA GLN A 123 -5.22 15.09 3.78
C GLN A 123 -5.30 14.96 2.27
N ASP A 124 -5.08 16.05 1.53
CA ASP A 124 -5.25 16.05 0.09
C ASP A 124 -4.17 15.21 -0.62
N HIS A 125 -2.90 15.42 -0.26
CA HIS A 125 -1.79 14.82 -0.98
C HIS A 125 -1.61 13.34 -0.69
N VAL A 126 -1.88 12.90 0.54
CA VAL A 126 -1.63 11.52 0.97
C VAL A 126 -2.93 10.75 1.17
N PHE A 127 -3.79 11.22 2.08
CA PHE A 127 -4.91 10.40 2.56
C PHE A 127 -6.03 10.23 1.53
N GLU A 128 -6.42 11.31 0.84
CA GLU A 128 -7.43 11.28 -0.20
C GLU A 128 -6.96 10.48 -1.43
N LYS A 129 -5.68 10.59 -1.80
CA LYS A 129 -5.10 9.80 -2.90
C LYS A 129 -5.04 8.32 -2.55
N MET A 130 -4.59 7.97 -1.33
CA MET A 130 -4.57 6.58 -0.85
C MET A 130 -5.98 5.98 -0.79
N LEU A 131 -6.97 6.73 -0.30
CA LEU A 131 -8.38 6.32 -0.33
C LEU A 131 -8.87 6.10 -1.77
N GLY A 132 -8.58 7.04 -2.67
CA GLY A 132 -8.93 6.96 -4.08
C GLY A 132 -8.36 5.70 -4.73
N TRP A 133 -7.07 5.43 -4.51
CA TRP A 133 -6.39 4.24 -5.02
C TRP A 133 -7.00 2.94 -4.47
N ILE A 134 -7.20 2.86 -3.15
CA ILE A 134 -7.81 1.68 -2.50
C ILE A 134 -9.21 1.40 -3.05
N ASN A 135 -10.01 2.44 -3.27
CA ASN A 135 -11.38 2.29 -3.77
C ASN A 135 -11.46 1.88 -5.25
N GLN A 136 -10.40 2.10 -6.02
CA GLN A 136 -10.30 1.66 -7.42
C GLN A 136 -10.00 0.17 -7.57
N LEU A 137 -9.61 -0.52 -6.48
CA LEU A 137 -9.37 -1.96 -6.48
C LEU A 137 -10.68 -2.75 -6.58
N ARG A 138 -10.67 -3.82 -7.37
CA ARG A 138 -11.84 -4.67 -7.68
C ARG A 138 -11.56 -6.11 -7.28
N PRO A 139 -12.52 -6.89 -6.75
CA PRO A 139 -12.35 -8.29 -6.32
C PRO A 139 -11.70 -9.29 -7.29
N GLY A 140 -11.54 -8.92 -8.57
CA GLY A 140 -10.85 -9.71 -9.59
C GLY A 140 -9.45 -9.22 -9.96
N ASP A 141 -8.98 -8.12 -9.36
CA ASP A 141 -7.62 -7.63 -9.60
C ASP A 141 -6.58 -8.59 -8.99
N TRP A 142 -5.43 -8.63 -9.64
CA TRP A 142 -4.28 -9.44 -9.24
C TRP A 142 -3.08 -8.55 -9.01
N ILE A 143 -2.24 -9.00 -8.11
CA ILE A 143 -0.92 -8.43 -7.87
C ILE A 143 0.09 -9.48 -8.35
N CYS A 144 0.89 -9.12 -9.34
CA CYS A 144 1.92 -9.98 -9.89
C CYS A 144 3.29 -9.42 -9.55
N VAL A 145 4.08 -10.22 -8.84
CA VAL A 145 5.48 -9.91 -8.52
C VAL A 145 6.37 -10.63 -9.52
N HIS A 146 7.28 -9.91 -10.16
CA HIS A 146 8.27 -10.41 -11.10
C HIS A 146 9.69 -10.08 -10.64
N GLY A 147 10.69 -10.76 -11.18
CA GLY A 147 12.11 -10.44 -10.89
C GLY A 147 12.71 -11.12 -9.65
N GLY A 148 12.09 -12.20 -9.15
CA GLY A 148 12.63 -13.00 -8.05
C GLY A 148 13.82 -13.88 -8.46
N GLY A 149 14.96 -13.28 -8.78
CA GLY A 149 16.25 -13.95 -8.68
C GLY A 149 16.75 -13.97 -7.23
N THR A 150 17.83 -14.70 -6.97
CA THR A 150 18.50 -14.82 -5.65
C THR A 150 19.06 -13.50 -5.09
N GLN A 151 18.97 -12.40 -5.85
CA GLN A 151 19.44 -11.08 -5.41
C GLN A 151 18.29 -10.26 -4.78
N PRO A 152 18.45 -9.82 -3.52
CA PRO A 152 17.57 -8.84 -2.90
C PRO A 152 17.49 -7.55 -3.74
N GLY A 153 16.28 -6.99 -3.92
CA GLY A 153 16.08 -5.67 -4.54
C GLY A 153 15.87 -5.65 -6.06
N CYS A 154 15.78 -6.80 -6.73
CA CYS A 154 15.50 -6.87 -8.18
C CYS A 154 14.06 -7.32 -8.52
N SER A 155 13.15 -7.29 -7.55
CA SER A 155 11.74 -7.55 -7.78
C SER A 155 11.00 -6.28 -8.21
N GLY A 156 9.98 -6.47 -9.04
CA GLY A 156 8.97 -5.46 -9.33
C GLY A 156 7.58 -6.08 -9.22
N ALA A 157 6.55 -5.27 -9.12
CA ALA A 157 5.18 -5.72 -8.98
C ALA A 157 4.23 -4.84 -9.77
N ALA A 158 3.18 -5.46 -10.31
CA ALA A 158 2.14 -4.78 -11.05
C ALA A 158 0.77 -5.22 -10.56
N LEU A 159 -0.14 -4.25 -10.47
CA LEU A 159 -1.58 -4.51 -10.36
C LEU A 159 -2.12 -4.79 -11.76
N ILE A 160 -2.64 -5.99 -12.00
CA ILE A 160 -3.28 -6.37 -13.27
C ILE A 160 -4.77 -6.65 -13.04
N ARG A 161 -5.62 -6.31 -14.02
CA ARG A 161 -7.09 -6.41 -13.94
C ARG A 161 -7.61 -7.79 -14.29
N SER A 162 -6.84 -8.56 -15.05
CA SER A 162 -7.18 -9.93 -15.40
C SER A 162 -5.92 -10.77 -15.56
N ARG A 163 -6.02 -12.07 -15.24
CA ARG A 163 -4.91 -13.01 -15.45
C ARG A 163 -4.51 -13.13 -16.93
N THR A 164 -5.40 -12.83 -17.86
CA THR A 164 -5.10 -12.79 -19.31
C THR A 164 -4.21 -11.62 -19.73
N GLU A 165 -4.02 -10.60 -18.88
CA GLU A 165 -2.98 -9.57 -19.06
C GLU A 165 -1.55 -10.11 -18.80
N ASP A 166 -1.39 -11.38 -18.42
CA ASP A 166 -0.09 -12.09 -18.35
C ASP A 166 0.71 -11.97 -19.67
N ILE A 167 0.04 -11.76 -20.81
CA ILE A 167 0.67 -11.54 -22.12
C ILE A 167 1.48 -10.22 -22.17
N ASP A 168 1.09 -9.17 -21.44
CA ASP A 168 1.86 -7.93 -21.34
C ASP A 168 3.01 -8.04 -20.32
N LEU A 169 2.92 -8.95 -19.34
CA LEU A 169 4.03 -9.23 -18.43
C LEU A 169 5.20 -9.94 -19.14
N GLU A 170 4.93 -10.79 -20.15
CA GLU A 170 5.99 -11.29 -21.04
C GLU A 170 6.66 -10.16 -21.85
N ARG A 171 5.91 -9.13 -22.27
CA ARG A 171 6.50 -7.95 -22.92
C ARG A 171 7.33 -7.10 -21.96
N LEU A 172 6.93 -6.98 -20.70
CA LEU A 172 7.73 -6.30 -19.67
C LEU A 172 9.01 -7.09 -19.34
N ARG A 173 8.96 -8.43 -19.36
CA ARG A 173 10.14 -9.30 -19.31
C ARG A 173 11.06 -9.06 -20.50
N ASP A 174 10.54 -9.07 -21.73
CA ASP A 174 11.33 -8.78 -22.94
C ASP A 174 11.98 -7.40 -22.85
N ARG A 175 11.26 -6.39 -22.35
CA ARG A 175 11.78 -5.03 -22.17
C ARG A 175 12.89 -4.96 -21.12
N ARG A 176 12.74 -5.66 -19.99
CA ARG A 176 13.78 -5.78 -18.95
C ARG A 176 14.99 -6.54 -19.47
N ASP A 177 14.80 -7.65 -20.17
CA ASP A 177 15.87 -8.47 -20.70
C ASP A 177 16.66 -7.71 -21.78
N ARG A 178 15.99 -6.87 -22.59
CA ARG A 178 16.64 -5.89 -23.48
C ARG A 178 17.44 -4.84 -22.70
N LEU A 179 16.89 -4.30 -21.62
CA LEU A 179 17.60 -3.31 -20.79
C LEU A 179 18.83 -3.93 -20.12
N ASN A 180 18.71 -5.13 -19.56
CA ASN A 180 19.81 -5.87 -18.94
C ASN A 180 20.89 -6.22 -19.97
N SER A 181 20.49 -6.60 -21.19
CA SER A 181 21.42 -6.82 -22.31
C SER A 181 22.16 -5.53 -22.71
N LEU A 182 21.49 -4.37 -22.68
CA LEU A 182 22.12 -3.07 -22.95
C LEU A 182 23.08 -2.64 -21.84
N LEU A 183 22.80 -3.04 -20.59
CA LEU A 183 23.60 -2.73 -19.41
C LEU A 183 24.69 -3.77 -19.11
N GLY A 184 24.82 -4.83 -19.92
CA GLY A 184 25.81 -5.89 -19.72
C GLY A 184 25.57 -6.76 -18.47
N ILE A 185 24.34 -6.79 -17.96
CA ILE A 185 23.94 -7.60 -16.81
C ILE A 185 23.62 -9.01 -17.33
N GLU A 186 24.34 -10.03 -16.85
CA GLU A 186 24.08 -11.43 -17.20
C GLU A 186 22.62 -11.82 -16.89
N LYS A 187 22.00 -12.60 -17.79
CA LYS A 187 20.62 -13.08 -17.63
C LYS A 187 20.53 -13.89 -16.33
N SER A 188 19.90 -13.32 -15.30
CA SER A 188 19.47 -14.12 -14.16
C SER A 188 18.28 -14.98 -14.57
N ASP A 189 18.26 -16.23 -14.13
CA ASP A 189 17.15 -17.16 -14.35
C ASP A 189 15.85 -16.48 -13.90
N ALA A 190 15.07 -16.03 -14.87
CA ALA A 190 13.86 -15.27 -14.62
C ALA A 190 12.78 -16.24 -14.13
N SER A 191 12.71 -16.43 -12.82
CA SER A 191 11.61 -17.15 -12.17
C SER A 191 10.26 -16.63 -12.70
N GLN A 192 9.30 -17.53 -12.92
CA GLN A 192 7.95 -17.16 -13.37
C GLN A 192 7.34 -16.11 -12.43
N PRO A 193 6.51 -15.17 -12.94
CA PRO A 193 5.94 -14.15 -12.09
C PRO A 193 5.03 -14.83 -11.08
N ILE A 194 5.14 -14.45 -9.81
CA ILE A 194 4.25 -14.94 -8.76
C ILE A 194 3.05 -14.00 -8.72
N CYS A 195 1.95 -14.42 -9.33
CA CYS A 195 0.69 -13.71 -9.29
C CYS A 195 -0.18 -14.21 -8.14
N LYS A 196 -0.50 -13.32 -7.21
CA LYS A 196 -1.48 -13.55 -6.15
C LYS A 196 -2.74 -12.74 -6.46
N ARG A 197 -3.91 -13.31 -6.18
CA ARG A 197 -5.14 -12.50 -6.20
C ARG A 197 -4.99 -11.40 -5.14
N SER A 198 -5.37 -10.18 -5.48
CA SER A 198 -5.38 -9.06 -4.53
C SER A 198 -6.46 -9.23 -3.44
N PHE A 199 -7.21 -10.34 -3.48
CA PHE A 199 -8.30 -10.69 -2.61
C PHE A 199 -8.07 -12.11 -2.10
N PRO A 200 -8.15 -12.36 -0.79
CA PRO A 200 -8.31 -13.73 -0.33
C PRO A 200 -9.56 -14.29 -1.00
N LEU A 201 -9.44 -15.47 -1.61
CA LEU A 201 -10.62 -16.27 -1.92
C LEU A 201 -11.27 -16.55 -0.56
N VAL A 202 -12.29 -15.78 -0.21
CA VAL A 202 -13.25 -16.24 0.77
C VAL A 202 -13.94 -17.39 0.05
N GLU A 203 -13.42 -18.60 0.20
CA GLU A 203 -14.24 -19.80 0.05
C GLU A 203 -15.38 -19.60 1.04
N GLN A 204 -16.51 -19.11 0.54
CA GLN A 204 -17.76 -19.23 1.26
C GLN A 204 -18.07 -20.72 1.27
N GLU A 205 -17.51 -21.45 2.23
CA GLU A 205 -18.16 -22.65 2.72
C GLU A 205 -19.51 -22.19 3.28
N GLN A 206 -20.52 -22.21 2.41
CA GLN A 206 -21.91 -22.24 2.83
C GLN A 206 -22.11 -23.53 3.61
N LYS A 207 -21.80 -23.51 4.91
CA LYS A 207 -22.26 -24.54 5.82
C LYS A 207 -23.78 -24.37 5.92
N PRO A 208 -24.61 -25.32 5.46
CA PRO A 208 -26.04 -25.19 5.56
C PRO A 208 -26.40 -25.04 7.04
N ILE A 209 -27.13 -23.97 7.34
CA ILE A 209 -27.79 -23.78 8.63
C ILE A 209 -28.79 -24.94 8.73
N SER A 210 -28.44 -25.95 9.53
CA SER A 210 -29.37 -26.97 9.97
C SER A 210 -30.47 -26.28 10.77
N THR A 211 -31.62 -26.10 10.15
CA THR A 211 -32.86 -25.74 10.83
C THR A 211 -33.28 -26.94 11.68
N GLN A 212 -32.96 -26.89 12.97
CA GLN A 212 -33.78 -27.59 13.96
C GLN A 212 -34.79 -26.58 14.50
N SER A 213 -36.02 -26.74 14.04
CA SER A 213 -37.24 -26.16 14.60
C SER A 213 -37.79 -27.09 15.70
N PRO A 214 -38.70 -26.59 16.54
CA PRO A 214 -38.60 -26.49 18.00
C PRO A 214 -38.66 -27.81 18.79
#